data_AF-X8I3S6-F1
#
_entry.id   AF-X8I3S6-F1
#
_cell.length_a   1.000
_cell.length_b   1.000
_cell.length_c   1.000
_cell.angle_alpha   90.00
_cell.angle_beta   90.00
_cell.angle_gamma   90.00
#
_symmetry.space_group_name_H-M   'P 1'
#
loop_
_entity.id
_entity.type
_entity.pdbx_description
1 polymer ?
#
loop_
_entity_poly.entity_id
_entity_poly.type
_entity_poly.pdbx_seq_one_letter_code
_entity_poly.pdbx_strand_id
1 'polypeptide(L)'
;MKGNKMKYEYCGISLGDDIKDIINKFDISKIEYEKDLKYLSFKLGKISQKTNLECFFSIPIKIGKVIYIIIFDENFKLFNELEIWQELTDEIKEKYELYYDEDDDGIYLSKKYKYLKIGVDGGYGEMEEFKDYKERIFSFIFDAQEDIRWILQ
;
A
#
# COMPACT_ATOMS: atom_id res chain seq x y z
N MET A 1 -5.55 24.13 14.03
CA MET A 1 -4.31 23.33 13.94
C MET A 1 -4.01 23.10 12.46
N LYS A 2 -2.83 23.47 11.95
CA LYS A 2 -2.39 23.04 10.62
C LYS A 2 -2.12 21.54 10.73
N GLY A 3 -3.10 20.71 10.38
CA GLY A 3 -2.93 19.26 10.41
C GLY A 3 -1.78 18.89 9.49
N ASN A 4 -0.78 18.18 10.02
CA ASN A 4 0.28 17.60 9.19
C ASN A 4 -0.41 16.71 8.15
N LYS A 5 -0.42 17.16 6.90
CA LYS A 5 -0.91 16.36 5.78
C LYS A 5 -0.03 15.11 5.71
N MET A 6 -0.66 13.93 5.76
CA MET A 6 0.04 12.66 5.64
C MET A 6 0.92 12.67 4.39
N LYS A 7 2.17 12.23 4.54
CA LYS A 7 3.05 11.92 3.41
C LYS A 7 2.83 10.46 3.03
N TYR A 8 2.30 10.25 1.84
CA TYR A 8 2.17 8.91 1.25
C TYR A 8 3.52 8.54 0.62
N GLU A 9 4.49 8.23 1.47
CA GLU A 9 5.89 8.02 1.09
C GLU A 9 6.43 6.73 1.70
N TYR A 10 7.20 5.98 0.91
CA TYR A 10 7.95 4.82 1.39
C TYR A 10 9.28 4.70 0.62
N CYS A 11 10.37 4.40 1.34
CA CYS A 11 11.73 4.34 0.77
C CYS A 11 12.14 5.58 -0.07
N GLY A 12 11.66 6.77 0.32
CA GLY A 12 11.96 8.01 -0.42
C GLY A 12 11.26 8.14 -1.77
N ILE A 13 10.19 7.36 -1.97
CA ILE A 13 9.27 7.44 -3.11
C ILE A 13 7.91 7.90 -2.58
N SER A 14 7.40 9.00 -3.12
CA SER A 14 6.10 9.55 -2.78
C SER A 14 5.06 9.28 -3.85
N LEU A 15 3.81 9.15 -3.43
CA LEU A 15 2.66 9.17 -4.33
C LEU A 15 2.66 10.47 -5.15
N GLY A 16 2.66 10.34 -6.47
CA GLY A 16 2.72 11.45 -7.43
C GLY A 16 4.12 11.78 -7.98
N ASP A 17 5.18 11.15 -7.49
CA ASP A 17 6.55 11.32 -8.02
C ASP A 17 6.59 10.97 -9.51
N ASP A 18 7.30 11.77 -10.31
CA ASP A 18 7.49 11.52 -11.74
C ASP A 18 8.58 10.45 -11.93
N ILE A 19 8.35 9.52 -12.85
CA ILE A 19 9.30 8.45 -13.19
C ILE A 19 10.68 9.03 -13.54
N LYS A 20 10.73 10.19 -14.19
CA LYS A 20 12.00 10.83 -14.59
C LYS A 20 12.87 11.20 -13.39
N ASP A 21 12.24 11.52 -12.26
CA ASP A 21 12.93 11.94 -11.04
C ASP A 21 13.44 10.76 -10.22
N ILE A 22 12.83 9.58 -10.39
CA ILE A 22 13.13 8.40 -9.56
C ILE A 22 13.77 7.24 -10.31
N ILE A 23 13.68 7.17 -11.64
CA ILE A 23 14.16 6.03 -12.44
C ILE A 23 15.63 5.69 -12.20
N ASN A 24 16.46 6.71 -11.97
CA ASN A 24 17.90 6.55 -11.71
C ASN A 24 18.21 5.89 -10.36
N LYS A 25 17.23 5.77 -9.45
CA LYS A 25 17.37 5.09 -8.16
C LYS A 25 17.20 3.58 -8.28
N PHE A 26 16.73 3.07 -9.41
CA PHE A 26 16.33 1.68 -9.58
C PHE A 26 17.16 0.95 -10.63
N ASP A 27 17.38 -0.34 -10.37
CA ASP A 27 17.91 -1.26 -11.36
C ASP A 27 16.81 -1.59 -12.37
N ILE A 28 17.02 -1.19 -13.62
CA ILE A 28 16.05 -1.37 -14.72
C ILE A 28 15.69 -2.85 -14.91
N SER A 29 16.60 -3.78 -14.60
CA SER A 29 16.34 -5.22 -14.71
C SER A 29 15.27 -5.73 -13.75
N LYS A 30 14.95 -4.96 -12.71
CA LYS A 30 13.92 -5.29 -11.70
C LYS A 30 12.58 -4.60 -11.95
N ILE A 31 12.46 -3.85 -13.05
CA ILE A 31 11.22 -3.20 -13.44
C ILE A 31 10.44 -4.17 -14.31
N GLU A 32 9.22 -4.49 -13.87
CA GLU A 32 8.33 -5.40 -14.59
C GLU A 32 7.27 -4.59 -15.32
N TYR A 33 7.02 -4.92 -16.59
CA TYR A 33 5.94 -4.31 -17.37
C TYR A 33 4.70 -5.18 -17.30
N GLU A 34 3.68 -4.69 -16.61
CA GLU A 34 2.37 -5.32 -16.52
C GLU A 34 1.52 -4.95 -17.73
N LYS A 35 1.57 -5.82 -18.75
CA LYS A 35 1.03 -5.54 -20.08
C LYS A 35 -0.47 -5.21 -20.09
N ASP A 36 -1.26 -5.97 -19.34
CA ASP A 36 -2.72 -5.85 -19.36
C ASP A 36 -3.19 -4.58 -18.68
N LEU A 37 -2.49 -4.18 -17.62
CA LEU A 37 -2.79 -2.99 -16.85
C LEU A 37 -2.04 -1.74 -17.35
N LYS A 38 -1.06 -1.92 -18.23
CA LYS A 38 -0.19 -0.86 -18.79
C LYS A 38 0.56 -0.07 -17.71
N TYR A 39 1.00 -0.77 -16.67
CA TYR A 39 1.80 -0.23 -15.56
C TYR A 39 3.24 -0.76 -15.60
N LEU A 40 4.17 0.03 -15.08
CA LEU A 40 5.49 -0.42 -14.67
C LEU A 40 5.46 -0.68 -13.17
N SER A 41 5.84 -1.89 -12.76
CA SER A 41 6.00 -2.29 -11.36
C SER A 41 7.47 -2.22 -10.96
N PHE A 42 7.73 -1.61 -9.80
CA PHE A 42 9.07 -1.39 -9.27
C PHE A 42 9.21 -2.08 -7.92
N LYS A 43 9.96 -3.18 -7.91
CA LYS A 43 10.31 -3.94 -6.71
C LYS A 43 11.32 -3.18 -5.84
N LEU A 44 11.03 -3.05 -4.55
CA LEU A 44 11.80 -2.23 -3.61
C LEU A 44 12.88 -3.01 -2.83
N GLY A 45 13.00 -4.33 -3.01
CA GLY A 45 13.93 -5.19 -2.28
C GLY A 45 13.56 -5.43 -0.82
N LYS A 46 12.34 -5.04 -0.42
CA LYS A 46 11.83 -5.13 0.95
C LYS A 46 10.79 -6.23 1.02
N ILE A 47 11.22 -7.40 1.51
CA ILE A 47 10.44 -8.63 1.49
C ILE A 47 9.93 -8.93 2.90
N SER A 48 8.62 -9.19 3.03
CA SER A 48 8.04 -9.71 4.27
C SER A 48 8.65 -11.07 4.60
N GLN A 49 9.13 -11.24 5.84
CA GLN A 49 9.69 -12.51 6.28
C GLN A 49 8.61 -13.59 6.40
N LYS A 50 7.38 -13.18 6.72
CA LYS A 50 6.25 -14.09 6.94
C LYS A 50 5.60 -14.57 5.64
N THR A 51 5.45 -13.70 4.63
CA THR A 51 4.73 -14.06 3.39
C THR A 51 5.61 -14.13 2.15
N ASN A 52 6.88 -13.74 2.25
CA ASN A 52 7.81 -13.64 1.12
C ASN A 52 7.32 -12.68 0.01
N LEU A 53 6.37 -11.79 0.33
CA LEU A 53 5.91 -10.74 -0.57
C LEU A 53 6.84 -9.54 -0.52
N GLU A 54 7.09 -8.96 -1.70
CA GLU A 54 7.98 -7.82 -1.86
C GLU A 54 7.18 -6.52 -1.96
N CYS A 55 7.60 -5.49 -1.24
CA CYS A 55 7.04 -4.14 -1.40
C CYS A 55 7.34 -3.62 -2.81
N PHE A 56 6.36 -2.95 -3.41
CA PHE A 56 6.53 -2.36 -4.73
C PHE A 56 5.71 -1.08 -4.88
N PHE A 57 6.00 -0.34 -5.94
CA PHE A 57 5.13 0.74 -6.41
C PHE A 57 4.89 0.60 -7.91
N SER A 58 3.80 1.24 -8.38
CA SER A 58 3.38 1.15 -9.78
C SER A 58 3.23 2.52 -10.42
N ILE A 59 3.62 2.59 -11.70
CA ILE A 59 3.54 3.79 -12.54
C ILE A 59 2.81 3.47 -13.84
N PRO A 60 1.66 4.12 -14.15
CA PRO A 60 1.05 4.02 -15.48
C PRO A 60 1.94 4.63 -16.53
N ILE A 61 2.16 3.90 -17.63
CA ILE A 61 3.00 4.37 -18.74
C ILE A 61 2.49 5.70 -19.30
N LYS A 62 1.17 5.86 -19.47
CA LYS A 62 0.61 7.10 -20.05
C LYS A 62 0.84 8.34 -19.17
N ILE A 63 1.02 8.16 -17.86
CA ILE A 63 1.03 9.27 -16.89
C ILE A 63 2.44 9.52 -16.38
N GLY A 64 3.24 8.47 -16.24
CA GLY A 64 4.62 8.57 -15.79
C GLY A 64 4.75 9.02 -14.33
N LYS A 65 3.71 8.83 -13.50
CA LYS A 65 3.73 9.17 -12.07
C LYS A 65 3.49 7.95 -11.19
N VAL A 66 4.00 7.95 -9.96
CA VAL A 66 3.71 6.95 -8.93
C VAL A 66 2.27 7.12 -8.46
N ILE A 67 1.49 6.05 -8.49
CA ILE A 67 0.06 6.12 -8.17
C ILE A 67 -0.38 5.04 -7.20
N TYR A 68 0.50 4.08 -6.95
CA TYR A 68 0.24 2.94 -6.11
C TYR A 68 1.54 2.55 -5.41
N ILE A 69 1.50 2.39 -4.10
CA ILE A 69 2.61 1.89 -3.29
C ILE A 69 2.01 0.86 -2.33
N ILE A 70 2.57 -0.34 -2.28
CA ILE A 70 2.19 -1.37 -1.30
C ILE A 70 3.38 -1.77 -0.44
N ILE A 71 3.12 -1.87 0.86
CA ILE A 71 4.13 -2.03 1.89
C ILE A 71 3.78 -3.25 2.74
N PHE A 72 4.67 -4.25 2.68
CA PHE A 72 4.66 -5.45 3.52
C PHE A 72 5.84 -5.50 4.51
N ASP A 73 6.65 -4.42 4.59
CA ASP A 73 7.82 -4.35 5.47
C ASP A 73 7.39 -4.24 6.93
N GLU A 74 7.67 -5.29 7.70
CA GLU A 74 7.35 -5.39 9.13
C GLU A 74 8.07 -4.35 9.99
N ASN A 75 9.14 -3.72 9.48
CA ASN A 75 9.83 -2.64 10.18
C ASN A 75 9.20 -1.26 9.92
N PHE A 76 8.29 -1.16 8.95
CA PHE A 76 7.64 0.10 8.62
C PHE A 76 6.51 0.41 9.60
N LYS A 77 6.51 1.63 10.13
CA LYS A 77 5.47 2.11 11.05
C LYS A 77 4.68 3.26 10.43
N LEU A 78 3.43 3.00 10.07
CA LEU A 78 2.55 4.06 9.56
C LEU A 78 2.19 5.00 10.72
N PHE A 79 2.39 6.31 10.52
CA PHE A 79 2.25 7.33 11.56
C PHE A 79 3.14 7.13 12.80
N ASN A 80 4.22 6.35 12.67
CA ASN A 80 5.05 5.89 13.80
C ASN A 80 4.28 5.08 14.85
N GLU A 81 3.15 4.48 14.47
CA GLU A 81 2.24 3.80 15.41
C GLU A 81 1.74 2.45 14.88
N LEU A 82 1.20 2.41 13.67
CA LEU A 82 0.64 1.19 13.12
C LEU A 82 1.71 0.32 12.49
N GLU A 83 1.70 -0.97 12.82
CA GLU A 83 2.68 -1.95 12.38
C GLU A 83 2.00 -3.09 11.60
N ILE A 84 2.76 -3.73 10.71
CA ILE A 84 2.32 -4.98 10.07
C ILE A 84 2.22 -6.06 11.15
N TRP A 85 1.20 -6.91 11.05
CA TRP A 85 0.76 -7.96 11.97
C TRP A 85 0.15 -7.49 13.29
N GLN A 86 0.00 -6.17 13.48
CA GLN A 86 -0.79 -5.63 14.58
C GLN A 86 -2.27 -5.99 14.41
N GLU A 87 -2.94 -6.39 15.50
CA GLU A 87 -4.39 -6.62 15.51
C GLU A 87 -5.14 -5.34 15.14
N LEU A 88 -6.06 -5.43 14.18
CA LEU A 88 -6.88 -4.31 13.73
C LEU A 88 -8.10 -4.14 14.63
N THR A 89 -7.92 -3.45 15.75
CA THR A 89 -8.98 -3.22 16.74
C THR A 89 -9.99 -2.16 16.29
N ASP A 90 -11.18 -2.15 16.90
CA ASP A 90 -12.19 -1.12 16.66
C ASP A 90 -11.69 0.29 16.99
N GLU A 91 -10.82 0.43 18.00
CA GLU A 91 -10.18 1.72 18.34
C GLU A 91 -9.34 2.26 17.18
N ILE A 92 -8.57 1.39 16.51
CA ILE A 92 -7.79 1.76 15.32
C ILE A 92 -8.74 2.14 14.19
N LYS A 93 -9.78 1.32 13.95
CA LYS A 93 -10.78 1.59 12.90
C LYS A 93 -11.44 2.95 13.10
N GLU A 94 -11.88 3.28 14.32
CA GLU A 94 -12.45 4.58 14.64
C GLU A 94 -11.44 5.73 14.48
N LYS A 95 -10.23 5.58 15.02
CA LYS A 95 -9.19 6.63 14.99
C LYS A 95 -8.76 7.03 13.58
N TYR A 96 -8.74 6.07 12.66
CA TYR A 96 -8.37 6.26 11.26
C TYR A 96 -9.58 6.32 10.31
N GLU A 97 -10.81 6.31 10.87
CA GLU A 97 -12.08 6.31 10.14
C GLU A 97 -12.12 5.25 9.03
N LEU A 98 -11.75 4.02 9.39
CA LEU A 98 -11.68 2.87 8.50
C LEU A 98 -13.06 2.28 8.27
N TYR A 99 -13.33 1.87 7.03
CA TYR A 99 -14.50 1.09 6.65
C TYR A 99 -14.07 -0.02 5.69
N TYR A 100 -14.74 -1.17 5.78
CA TYR A 100 -14.46 -2.32 4.92
C TYR A 100 -14.83 -1.99 3.47
N ASP A 101 -13.97 -2.39 2.53
CA ASP A 101 -14.24 -2.29 1.10
C ASP A 101 -15.09 -3.49 0.66
N GLU A 102 -16.36 -3.26 0.35
CA GLU A 102 -17.28 -4.33 -0.07
C GLU A 102 -16.90 -4.94 -1.43
N ASP A 103 -16.07 -4.25 -2.21
CA ASP A 103 -15.62 -4.68 -3.53
C ASP A 103 -14.26 -5.42 -3.51
N ASP A 104 -13.51 -5.34 -2.40
CA ASP A 104 -12.15 -5.91 -2.29
C ASP A 104 -11.94 -6.58 -0.92
N ASP A 105 -11.97 -7.92 -0.94
CA ASP A 105 -11.92 -8.71 0.28
C ASP A 105 -10.63 -8.47 1.08
N GLY A 106 -10.78 -8.26 2.38
CA GLY A 106 -9.65 -8.00 3.26
C GLY A 106 -9.04 -6.62 3.07
N ILE A 107 -9.77 -5.64 2.54
CA ILE A 107 -9.33 -4.24 2.43
C ILE A 107 -10.20 -3.33 3.30
N TYR A 108 -9.54 -2.45 4.03
CA TYR A 108 -10.16 -1.31 4.70
C TYR A 108 -9.70 0.01 4.07
N LEU A 109 -10.65 0.89 3.78
CA LEU A 109 -10.42 2.24 3.26
C LEU A 109 -10.52 3.27 4.38
N SER A 110 -9.80 4.40 4.28
CA SER A 110 -9.87 5.49 5.26
C SER A 110 -10.66 6.70 4.73
N LYS A 111 -11.69 7.15 5.47
CA LYS A 111 -12.36 8.45 5.20
C LYS A 111 -11.47 9.64 5.55
N LYS A 112 -10.62 9.48 6.55
CA LYS A 112 -9.70 10.50 7.06
C LYS A 112 -8.51 10.73 6.15
N TYR A 113 -7.99 9.66 5.53
CA TYR A 113 -6.80 9.68 4.67
C TYR A 113 -7.14 9.13 3.30
N LYS A 114 -7.47 10.03 2.36
CA LYS A 114 -8.01 9.73 1.03
C LYS A 114 -7.34 8.55 0.29
N TYR A 115 -6.02 8.43 0.34
CA TYR A 115 -5.29 7.42 -0.43
C TYR A 115 -4.83 6.23 0.43
N LEU A 116 -5.18 6.19 1.71
CA LEU A 116 -4.79 5.09 2.59
C LEU A 116 -5.79 3.93 2.47
N LYS A 117 -5.27 2.76 2.14
CA LYS A 117 -5.94 1.48 2.35
C LYS A 117 -5.08 0.59 3.26
N ILE A 118 -5.73 -0.30 3.99
CA ILE A 118 -5.10 -1.29 4.86
C ILE A 118 -5.56 -2.66 4.38
N GLY A 119 -4.62 -3.48 3.93
CA GLY A 119 -4.90 -4.90 3.71
C GLY A 119 -4.84 -5.66 5.02
N VAL A 120 -5.73 -6.62 5.21
CA VAL A 120 -5.86 -7.40 6.43
C VAL A 120 -5.79 -8.90 6.16
N ASP A 121 -5.15 -9.62 7.06
CA ASP A 121 -5.33 -11.07 7.23
C ASP A 121 -6.50 -11.28 8.18
N GLY A 122 -7.47 -12.12 7.79
CA GLY A 122 -8.69 -12.37 8.58
C GLY A 122 -8.53 -13.38 9.73
N GLY A 123 -7.35 -13.96 9.92
CA GLY A 123 -7.11 -14.97 10.95
C GLY A 123 -7.81 -16.31 10.69
N TYR A 124 -8.10 -16.61 9.42
CA TYR A 124 -8.72 -17.87 8.98
C TYR A 124 -7.72 -19.03 8.84
N GLY A 125 -6.43 -18.77 9.11
CA GLY A 125 -5.37 -19.75 9.02
C GLY A 125 -4.60 -19.76 7.71
N GLU A 126 -4.61 -18.67 6.93
CA GLU A 126 -3.65 -18.49 5.83
C GLU A 126 -2.21 -18.60 6.34
N MET A 127 -1.99 -18.09 7.56
CA MET A 127 -0.83 -18.38 8.39
C MET A 127 -1.22 -19.33 9.52
N GLU A 128 -0.44 -20.39 9.76
CA GLU A 128 -0.76 -21.39 10.79
C GLU A 128 -0.88 -20.79 12.20
N GLU A 129 -0.12 -19.74 12.48
CA GLU A 129 -0.12 -18.99 13.73
C GLU A 129 -1.36 -18.11 13.94
N PHE A 130 -2.12 -17.79 12.89
CA PHE A 130 -3.30 -16.92 12.93
C PHE A 130 -4.57 -17.71 12.62
N LYS A 131 -4.99 -18.54 13.59
CA LYS A 131 -6.24 -19.31 13.56
C LYS A 131 -7.15 -18.91 14.71
N ASP A 132 -7.33 -17.60 14.87
CA ASP A 132 -8.07 -17.00 15.98
C ASP A 132 -9.15 -16.01 15.53
N TYR A 133 -9.41 -15.92 14.22
CA TYR A 133 -10.43 -15.04 13.62
C TYR A 133 -10.23 -13.56 13.96
N LYS A 134 -9.00 -13.17 14.29
CA LYS A 134 -8.65 -11.78 14.55
C LYS A 134 -8.01 -11.18 13.30
N GLU A 135 -8.57 -10.06 12.87
CA GLU A 135 -8.00 -9.28 11.78
C GLU A 135 -6.66 -8.68 12.20
N ARG A 136 -5.68 -8.77 11.31
CA ARG A 136 -4.36 -8.17 11.49
C ARG A 136 -3.98 -7.36 10.28
N ILE A 137 -3.31 -6.24 10.50
CA ILE A 137 -2.77 -5.40 9.43
C ILE A 137 -1.76 -6.23 8.65
N PHE A 138 -2.06 -6.57 7.41
CA PHE A 138 -1.18 -7.34 6.53
C PHE A 138 -0.35 -6.43 5.63
N SER A 139 -0.92 -5.31 5.20
CA SER A 139 -0.23 -4.35 4.33
C SER A 139 -0.75 -2.93 4.52
N PHE A 140 0.13 -1.97 4.22
CA PHE A 140 -0.29 -0.59 3.98
C PHE A 140 -0.24 -0.31 2.49
N ILE A 141 -1.29 0.32 1.98
CA ILE A 141 -1.43 0.63 0.56
C ILE A 141 -1.71 2.12 0.42
N PHE A 142 -0.91 2.79 -0.42
CA PHE A 142 -1.18 4.16 -0.86
C PHE A 142 -1.66 4.12 -2.30
N ASP A 143 -2.94 4.45 -2.52
CA ASP A 143 -3.62 4.22 -3.79
C ASP A 143 -4.30 5.49 -4.30
N ALA A 144 -3.78 6.03 -5.41
CA ALA A 144 -4.35 7.16 -6.16
C ALA A 144 -4.92 6.74 -7.53
N GLN A 145 -5.20 5.46 -7.76
CA GLN A 145 -5.73 4.97 -9.03
C GLN A 145 -7.07 5.61 -9.42
N GLU A 146 -7.95 5.90 -8.45
CA GLU A 146 -9.25 6.54 -8.72
C GLU A 146 -9.12 7.95 -9.31
N ASP A 147 -8.05 8.68 -8.97
CA ASP A 147 -7.81 10.02 -9.53
C ASP A 147 -7.39 9.97 -11.01
N ILE A 148 -7.11 8.76 -11.51
CA ILE A 148 -6.49 8.50 -12.80
C ILE A 148 -7.39 7.72 -13.75
N ARG A 149 -8.37 6.97 -13.24
CA ARG A 149 -9.33 6.21 -14.07
C ARG A 149 -9.97 7.06 -15.17
N TRP A 150 -10.10 8.38 -14.99
CA TRP A 150 -10.67 9.32 -15.95
C TRP A 150 -9.71 9.84 -17.03
N ILE A 151 -8.40 9.62 -16.90
CA ILE A 151 -7.37 10.10 -17.86
C ILE A 151 -7.05 9.03 -18.92
N LEU A 152 -7.38 7.76 -18.65
CA LEU A 152 -6.97 6.63 -19.48
C LEU A 152 -8.05 6.12 -20.45
N GLN A 153 -9.31 6.55 -20.31
CA GLN A 153 -10.42 6.33 -21.26
C GLN A 153 -10.20 7.14 -22.55
#